data_AF-A0A1S8CV72-F1
#
_entry.id   AF-A0A1S8CV72-F1
#
_cell.length_a   1.000
_cell.length_b   1.000
_cell.length_c   1.000
_cell.angle_alpha   90.00
_cell.angle_beta   90.00
_cell.angle_gamma   90.00
#
_symmetry.space_group_name_H-M   'P 1'
#
loop_
_entity.id
_entity.type
_entity.pdbx_description
1 polymer ?
#
loop_
_entity_poly.entity_id
_entity_poly.type
_entity_poly.pdbx_seq_one_letter_code
_entity_poly.pdbx_strand_id
1 'polypeptide(L)'
;MKNPEAQHDTKPNEFYDRVDAFIHAANQQCSQDDKGKVSASFLFAAARFNSWVSASGFENSELMQANRQELVQYFVQQYQSMLEDNLDEFITNFSSYQKGQ
;
A
#
# COMPACT_ATOMS: atom_id res chain seq x y z
N MET A 1 -25.62 18.54 -35.32
CA MET A 1 -24.16 18.67 -35.40
C MET A 1 -23.57 18.07 -34.14
N LYS A 2 -22.59 17.18 -34.30
CA LYS A 2 -21.92 16.40 -33.26
C LYS A 2 -21.10 17.30 -32.32
N ASN A 3 -21.08 16.98 -31.03
CA ASN A 3 -19.82 16.59 -30.41
C ASN A 3 -20.08 15.52 -29.31
N PRO A 4 -19.69 14.25 -29.56
CA PRO A 4 -19.52 13.23 -28.52
C PRO A 4 -18.14 13.40 -27.86
N GLU A 5 -17.86 12.61 -26.81
CA GLU A 5 -16.60 12.55 -26.03
C GLU A 5 -16.61 13.49 -24.79
N ALA A 6 -16.39 13.02 -23.57
CA ALA A 6 -15.55 11.91 -23.15
C ALA A 6 -16.29 10.90 -22.26
N GLN A 7 -16.18 9.63 -22.64
CA GLN A 7 -16.30 8.53 -21.69
C GLN A 7 -15.20 8.71 -20.64
N HIS A 8 -15.58 8.99 -19.39
CA HIS A 8 -14.65 8.87 -18.28
C HIS A 8 -14.56 7.39 -17.93
N ASP A 9 -13.55 6.73 -18.48
CA ASP A 9 -13.20 5.35 -18.17
C ASP A 9 -12.64 5.29 -16.73
N THR A 10 -13.52 5.29 -15.73
CA THR A 10 -13.15 5.30 -14.30
C THR A 10 -13.03 3.88 -13.75
N LYS A 11 -11.91 3.21 -14.04
CA LYS A 11 -11.42 2.06 -13.25
C LYS A 11 -10.00 2.16 -12.66
N PRO A 12 -9.34 3.34 -12.60
CA PRO A 12 -8.23 3.57 -11.66
C PRO A 12 -8.67 3.79 -10.20
N ASN A 13 -9.93 4.17 -9.96
CA ASN A 13 -10.33 4.75 -8.67
C ASN A 13 -10.38 3.74 -7.52
N GLU A 14 -10.89 2.52 -7.74
CA GLU A 14 -11.19 1.60 -6.63
C GLU A 14 -9.95 1.10 -5.86
N PHE A 15 -8.79 1.02 -6.51
CA PHE A 15 -7.54 0.67 -5.83
C PHE A 15 -7.12 1.78 -4.88
N TYR A 16 -7.03 3.01 -5.39
CA TYR A 16 -6.65 4.17 -4.58
C TYR A 16 -7.68 4.47 -3.49
N ASP A 17 -8.98 4.28 -3.76
CA ASP A 17 -10.03 4.38 -2.72
C ASP A 17 -9.75 3.44 -1.53
N ARG A 18 -9.27 2.21 -1.79
CA ARG A 18 -8.89 1.27 -0.72
C ARG A 18 -7.60 1.69 -0.02
N VAL A 19 -6.59 2.15 -0.76
CA VAL A 19 -5.34 2.67 -0.18
C VAL A 19 -5.64 3.85 0.74
N ASP A 20 -6.45 4.80 0.29
CA ASP A 20 -6.85 5.99 1.04
C ASP A 20 -7.63 5.63 2.30
N ALA A 21 -8.49 4.62 2.25
CA ALA A 21 -9.19 4.13 3.44
C ALA A 21 -8.20 3.61 4.50
N PHE A 22 -7.14 2.89 4.09
CA PHE A 22 -6.10 2.45 5.02
C PHE A 22 -5.26 3.61 5.57
N ILE A 23 -4.88 4.57 4.72
CA ILE A 23 -4.16 5.78 5.14
C ILE A 23 -5.01 6.63 6.09
N HIS A 24 -6.31 6.77 5.84
CA HIS A 24 -7.23 7.49 6.71
C HIS A 24 -7.26 6.87 8.11
N ALA A 25 -7.35 5.53 8.20
CA ALA A 25 -7.30 4.83 9.48
C ALA A 25 -5.96 5.04 10.22
N ALA A 26 -4.83 5.01 9.51
CA ALA A 26 -3.52 5.32 10.11
C ALA A 26 -3.45 6.78 10.60
N ASN A 27 -3.94 7.73 9.82
CA ASN A 27 -3.95 9.15 10.18
C ASN A 27 -4.82 9.43 11.42
N GLN A 28 -5.96 8.73 11.58
CA GLN A 28 -6.75 8.81 12.80
C GLN A 28 -5.96 8.35 14.03
N GLN A 29 -5.19 7.27 13.93
CA GLN A 29 -4.36 6.77 15.03
C GLN A 29 -3.21 7.74 15.36
N CYS A 30 -2.62 8.40 14.36
CA CYS A 30 -1.61 9.44 14.57
C CYS A 30 -2.12 10.66 15.37
N SER A 31 -3.43 10.81 15.58
CA SER A 31 -3.96 11.85 16.48
C SER A 31 -3.79 11.51 17.97
N GLN A 32 -3.58 10.22 18.30
CA GLN A 32 -3.48 9.72 19.68
C GLN A 32 -2.11 9.12 19.99
N ASP A 33 -1.38 8.63 18.97
CA ASP A 33 -0.11 7.94 19.11
C ASP A 33 1.00 8.53 18.22
N ASP A 34 2.25 8.20 18.55
CA ASP A 34 3.42 8.58 17.76
C ASP A 34 3.40 7.96 16.35
N LYS A 35 3.78 8.75 15.34
CA LYS A 35 3.79 8.33 13.93
C LYS A 35 4.65 7.09 13.68
N GLY A 36 5.75 6.93 14.40
CA GLY A 36 6.62 5.76 14.31
C GLY A 36 5.93 4.49 14.80
N LYS A 37 5.15 4.57 15.89
CA LYS A 37 4.35 3.45 16.38
C LYS A 37 3.26 3.06 15.39
N VAL A 38 2.51 4.05 14.89
CA VAL A 38 1.45 3.81 13.90
C VAL A 38 2.01 3.21 12.62
N SER A 39 3.16 3.70 12.14
CA SER A 39 3.86 3.15 10.97
C SER A 39 4.25 1.68 11.19
N ALA A 40 4.86 1.34 12.33
CA ALA A 40 5.21 -0.04 12.66
C ALA A 40 3.98 -0.96 12.74
N SER A 41 2.89 -0.47 13.35
CA SER A 41 1.61 -1.19 13.40
C SER A 41 1.02 -1.41 12.00
N PHE A 42 1.10 -0.41 11.12
CA PHE A 42 0.59 -0.49 9.76
C PHE A 42 1.37 -1.49 8.90
N LEU A 43 2.70 -1.49 9.01
CA LEU A 43 3.56 -2.49 8.36
C LEU A 43 3.22 -3.92 8.84
N PHE A 44 3.02 -4.12 10.14
CA PHE A 44 2.63 -5.42 10.67
C PHE A 44 1.21 -5.83 10.25
N ALA A 45 0.27 -4.88 10.17
CA ALA A 45 -1.07 -5.13 9.67
C ALA A 45 -1.07 -5.61 8.22
N ALA A 46 -0.30 -4.95 7.35
CA ALA A 46 -0.11 -5.36 5.96
C ALA A 46 0.48 -6.77 5.88
N ALA A 47 1.51 -7.08 6.67
CA ALA A 47 2.10 -8.42 6.72
C ALA A 47 1.09 -9.51 7.14
N ARG A 48 0.26 -9.25 8.16
CA ARG A 48 -0.80 -10.18 8.60
C ARG A 48 -1.85 -10.39 7.54
N PHE A 49 -2.33 -9.31 6.92
CA PHE A 49 -3.34 -9.36 5.88
C PHE A 49 -2.84 -10.16 4.67
N ASN A 50 -1.65 -9.83 4.17
CA ASN A 50 -1.03 -10.51 3.05
C ASN A 50 -0.77 -11.99 3.34
N SER A 51 -0.34 -12.33 4.57
CA SER A 51 -0.17 -13.73 4.97
C SER A 51 -1.48 -14.52 4.92
N TRP A 52 -2.59 -13.92 5.36
CA TRP A 52 -3.92 -14.53 5.29
C TRP A 52 -4.41 -14.70 3.84
N VAL A 53 -4.24 -13.67 3.01
CA VAL A 53 -4.57 -13.76 1.57
C VAL A 53 -3.76 -14.87 0.90
N SER A 54 -2.45 -14.93 1.14
CA SER A 54 -1.61 -16.01 0.59
C SER A 54 -2.06 -17.39 1.07
N ALA A 55 -2.33 -17.54 2.37
CA ALA A 55 -2.79 -18.81 2.93
C ALA A 55 -4.09 -19.29 2.28
N SER A 56 -5.01 -18.37 1.92
CA SER A 56 -6.27 -18.71 1.25
C SER A 56 -6.10 -19.30 -0.16
N GLY A 57 -4.91 -19.17 -0.75
CA GLY A 57 -4.57 -19.73 -2.07
C GLY A 57 -3.92 -21.11 -2.05
N PHE A 58 -3.60 -21.67 -0.87
CA PHE A 58 -2.98 -22.99 -0.76
C PHE A 58 -3.97 -24.05 -0.29
N GLU A 59 -3.82 -25.27 -0.81
CA GLU A 59 -4.67 -26.41 -0.42
C GLU A 59 -4.34 -26.93 1.00
N ASN A 60 -3.08 -26.79 1.43
CA ASN A 60 -2.59 -27.27 2.72
C ASN A 60 -1.33 -26.51 3.18
N SER A 61 -0.95 -26.77 4.43
CA SER A 61 0.20 -26.14 5.09
C SER A 61 1.54 -26.54 4.47
N GLU A 62 1.68 -27.75 3.96
CA GLU A 62 2.92 -28.27 3.39
C GLU A 62 3.27 -27.53 2.09
N LEU A 63 2.28 -27.30 1.23
CA LEU A 63 2.44 -26.50 0.01
C LEU A 63 2.76 -25.04 0.34
N MET A 64 2.07 -24.44 1.32
CA MET A 64 2.39 -23.09 1.76
C MET A 64 3.81 -22.99 2.33
N GLN A 65 4.25 -23.99 3.09
CA GLN A 65 5.59 -24.06 3.64
C GLN A 65 6.66 -24.17 2.54
N ALA A 66 6.42 -25.01 1.52
CA ALA A 66 7.33 -25.15 0.37
C ALA A 66 7.48 -23.83 -0.41
N ASN A 67 6.44 -23.00 -0.48
CA ASN A 67 6.43 -21.71 -1.18
C ASN A 67 6.73 -20.50 -0.27
N ARG A 68 7.00 -20.72 1.03
CA ARG A 68 7.14 -19.63 2.02
C ARG A 68 8.18 -18.59 1.60
N GLN A 69 9.33 -19.03 1.11
CA GLN A 69 10.42 -18.11 0.75
C GLN A 69 10.04 -17.23 -0.46
N GLU A 70 9.38 -17.82 -1.45
CA GLU A 70 8.91 -17.11 -2.64
C GLU A 70 7.85 -16.07 -2.28
N LEU A 71 6.89 -16.42 -1.42
CA LEU A 71 5.89 -15.47 -0.92
C LEU A 71 6.53 -14.28 -0.19
N VAL A 72 7.49 -14.55 0.70
CA VAL A 72 8.22 -13.49 1.42
C VAL A 72 8.97 -12.59 0.43
N GLN A 73 9.67 -13.18 -0.53
CA GLN A 73 10.43 -12.43 -1.52
C GLN A 73 9.52 -11.54 -2.37
N TYR A 74 8.38 -12.08 -2.82
CA TYR A 74 7.38 -11.33 -3.57
C TYR A 74 6.92 -10.08 -2.81
N PHE A 75 6.43 -10.23 -1.57
CA PHE A 75 5.92 -9.07 -0.81
C PHE A 75 7.01 -8.05 -0.46
N VAL A 76 8.22 -8.51 -0.14
CA VAL A 76 9.35 -7.59 0.14
C VAL A 76 9.69 -6.77 -1.10
N GLN A 77 9.77 -7.39 -2.28
CA GLN A 77 10.06 -6.69 -3.53
C GLN A 77 8.95 -5.70 -3.91
N GLN A 78 7.68 -6.09 -3.75
CA GLN A 78 6.56 -5.19 -4.00
C GLN A 78 6.59 -3.98 -3.06
N TYR A 79 6.80 -4.21 -1.76
CA TYR A 79 6.89 -3.13 -0.78
C TYR A 79 8.10 -2.22 -1.03
N GLN A 80 9.25 -2.79 -1.36
CA GLN A 80 10.46 -2.03 -1.68
C GLN A 80 10.20 -1.08 -2.86
N SER A 81 9.66 -1.59 -3.98
CA SER A 81 9.36 -0.76 -5.16
C SER A 81 8.40 0.37 -4.81
N MET A 82 7.30 0.08 -4.11
CA MET A 82 6.33 1.12 -3.71
C MET A 82 6.95 2.15 -2.78
N LEU A 83 7.80 1.73 -1.84
CA LEU A 83 8.46 2.63 -0.91
C LEU A 83 9.46 3.54 -1.63
N GLU A 84 10.27 2.99 -2.53
CA GLU A 84 11.22 3.73 -3.35
C GLU A 84 10.49 4.79 -4.19
N ASP A 85 9.41 4.43 -4.90
CA ASP A 85 8.62 5.35 -5.71
C ASP A 85 8.07 6.53 -4.87
N ASN A 86 7.51 6.24 -3.69
CA ASN A 86 6.98 7.27 -2.79
C ASN A 86 8.09 8.17 -2.24
N LEU A 87 9.23 7.60 -1.85
CA LEU A 87 10.37 8.38 -1.36
C LEU A 87 10.95 9.29 -2.45
N ASP A 88 11.09 8.78 -3.68
CA ASP A 88 11.58 9.54 -4.81
C ASP A 88 10.65 10.71 -5.16
N GLU A 89 9.34 10.54 -5.00
CA GLU A 89 8.38 11.64 -5.14
C GLU A 89 8.62 12.74 -4.07
N PHE A 90 8.82 12.35 -2.81
CA PHE A 90 9.15 13.30 -1.74
C PHE A 90 10.50 13.99 -1.96
N ILE A 91 11.51 13.26 -2.43
CA ILE A 91 12.85 13.79 -2.72
C ILE A 91 12.77 14.81 -3.86
N THR A 92 12.08 14.45 -4.95
CA THR A 92 11.93 15.31 -6.14
C THR A 92 11.20 16.61 -5.81
N ASN A 93 10.17 16.53 -4.95
CA ASN A 93 9.33 17.66 -4.58
C ASN A 93 9.71 18.31 -3.24
N PHE A 94 10.87 17.94 -2.68
CA PHE A 94 11.27 18.34 -1.33
C PHE A 94 11.22 19.86 -1.11
N SER A 95 11.72 20.62 -2.09
CA SER A 95 11.72 22.09 -2.09
C SER A 95 10.32 22.71 -2.11
N SER A 96 9.34 22.03 -2.70
CA SER A 96 7.94 22.47 -2.75
C SER A 96 7.23 22.18 -1.43
N TYR A 97 7.53 21.04 -0.80
CA TYR A 97 7.00 20.68 0.52
C TYR A 97 7.58 21.53 1.65
N GLN A 98 8.85 21.96 1.58
CA GLN A 98 9.44 22.87 2.57
C GLN A 98 8.89 24.30 2.53
N LYS A 99 8.40 24.78 1.39
CA LYS A 99 7.86 26.15 1.25
C LYS A 99 6.40 26.27 1.71
N GLY A 100 5.72 25.16 1.97
CA GLY A 100 4.34 25.10 2.45
C GLY A 100 4.19 24.84 3.96
N GLN A 101 5.30 24.79 4.71
CA GLN A 101 5.32 24.77 6.18
C GLN A 101 5.65 26.14 6.75
#